data_AF-A0A519BZX5-F1
#
_entry.id   AF-A0A519BZX5-F1
#
_cell.length_a   1.000
_cell.length_b   1.000
_cell.length_c   1.000
_cell.angle_alpha   90.00
_cell.angle_beta   90.00
_cell.angle_gamma   90.00
#
_symmetry.space_group_name_H-M   'P 1'
#
loop_
_entity.id
_entity.type
_entity.pdbx_description
1 polymer ?
#
loop_
_entity_poly.entity_id
_entity_poly.type
_entity_poly.pdbx_seq_one_letter_code
_entity_poly.pdbx_strand_id
1 'polypeptide(L)'
;TIQIDLKKQSMDVQHLDLMLEGQVAALSSGVLKTDDAIEVLDILSASELYRENMGSFMLYPIKKVTPFLEKNIIQPQSIAKSKLLKTMLRKNDFTLIEQDADDQFRFRPQFRNGFDLQSALHQMINKKDYRNLIEQENDLVLEIFEEVFDHRNFTGRSGTMFSYEGIGSIYWHMISKLLLAVQENYFKAVRTDVSLERIEKLGQLYYDIRGGLSAAKTPEEYGAFPYDPYSHTPAHSGAQQPGMTGQVKEEILTRFGELGCNVIHGCLRFEPYLLKRSEFLTTKQVFKYYDVFHQKQELNILENQLAYTFCQVPVIYTLSDKNNHILLELSDGSKVELDGNVLDEKQSNPIFNRDGKIVKIEVFIGNNYLTFS
;
A
#
# COMPACT_ATOMS: atom_id res chain seq x y z
N THR A 1 7.71 8.06 -18.41
CA THR A 1 7.01 7.74 -19.67
C THR A 1 8.02 7.24 -20.70
N ILE A 2 7.56 6.51 -21.73
CA ILE A 2 8.43 6.06 -22.82
C ILE A 2 8.06 6.86 -24.06
N GLN A 3 8.99 7.65 -24.58
CA GLN A 3 8.82 8.36 -25.85
C GLN A 3 9.58 7.62 -26.94
N ILE A 4 8.87 7.23 -27.99
CA ILE A 4 9.44 6.50 -29.13
C ILE A 4 9.48 7.44 -30.33
N ASP A 5 10.67 7.81 -30.78
CA ASP A 5 10.86 8.54 -32.05
C ASP A 5 11.23 7.53 -33.14
N LEU A 6 10.21 7.14 -33.92
CA LEU A 6 10.37 6.19 -35.02
C LEU A 6 11.23 6.74 -36.17
N LYS A 7 11.31 8.07 -36.34
CA LYS A 7 12.13 8.69 -37.41
C LYS A 7 13.60 8.67 -37.02
N LYS A 8 13.91 8.92 -35.75
CA LYS A 8 15.29 8.88 -35.23
C LYS A 8 15.72 7.49 -34.74
N GLN A 9 14.81 6.51 -34.75
CA GLN A 9 15.02 5.18 -34.18
C GLN A 9 15.53 5.23 -32.72
N SER A 10 15.00 6.16 -31.93
CA SER A 10 15.42 6.38 -30.55
C SER A 10 14.25 6.19 -29.58
N MET A 11 14.56 5.72 -28.38
CA MET A 11 13.62 5.63 -27.27
C MET A 11 14.17 6.43 -26.10
N ASP A 12 13.36 7.34 -25.57
CA ASP A 12 13.67 8.09 -24.35
C ASP A 12 12.81 7.56 -23.21
N VAL A 13 13.45 7.29 -22.07
CA VAL A 13 12.80 6.77 -20.87
C VAL A 13 12.86 7.84 -19.80
N GLN A 14 11.69 8.38 -19.47
CA GLN A 14 11.54 9.39 -18.44
C GLN A 14 10.96 8.75 -17.18
N HIS A 15 11.43 9.20 -16.02
CA HIS A 15 10.92 8.75 -14.73
C HIS A 15 9.59 9.43 -14.40
N LEU A 16 8.75 8.73 -13.63
CA LEU A 16 7.58 9.30 -12.98
C LEU A 16 7.92 9.60 -11.53
N ASP A 17 6.97 10.22 -10.83
CA ASP A 17 7.09 10.52 -9.40
C ASP A 17 7.36 9.26 -8.58
N LEU A 18 7.93 9.46 -7.39
CA LEU A 18 8.07 8.42 -6.38
C LEU A 18 6.71 7.78 -6.08
N MET A 19 6.66 6.46 -6.00
CA MET A 19 5.44 5.73 -5.66
C MET A 19 5.71 4.69 -4.58
N LEU A 20 4.83 4.62 -3.58
CA LEU A 20 4.92 3.65 -2.49
C LEU A 20 4.94 2.22 -3.02
N GLU A 21 4.11 1.93 -4.03
CA GLU A 21 4.00 0.61 -4.65
C GLU A 21 5.33 0.12 -5.24
N GLY A 22 6.14 1.01 -5.81
CA GLY A 22 7.47 0.67 -6.31
C GLY A 22 8.42 0.23 -5.18
N GLN A 23 8.28 0.82 -3.99
CA GLN A 23 9.11 0.48 -2.84
C GLN A 23 8.71 -0.88 -2.27
N VAL A 24 7.41 -1.12 -2.14
CA VAL A 24 6.85 -2.43 -1.77
C VAL A 24 7.33 -3.52 -2.74
N ALA A 25 7.25 -3.26 -4.04
CA ALA A 25 7.70 -4.23 -5.06
C ALA A 25 9.21 -4.51 -4.96
N ALA A 26 10.04 -3.49 -4.75
CA ALA A 26 11.48 -3.66 -4.58
C ALA A 26 11.82 -4.46 -3.30
N LEU A 27 11.17 -4.14 -2.17
CA LEU A 27 11.34 -4.85 -0.90
C LEU A 27 10.90 -6.32 -1.00
N SER A 28 9.81 -6.62 -1.71
CA SER A 28 9.31 -7.98 -1.94
C SER A 28 10.06 -8.74 -3.05
N SER A 29 10.99 -8.12 -3.77
CA SER A 29 11.67 -8.75 -4.91
C SER A 29 12.59 -9.92 -4.53
N GLY A 30 13.00 -9.99 -3.26
CA GLY A 30 14.01 -10.92 -2.76
C GLY A 30 15.45 -10.55 -3.14
N VAL A 31 15.66 -9.53 -3.98
CA VAL A 31 16.98 -9.15 -4.53
C VAL A 31 17.76 -8.24 -3.58
N LEU A 32 17.07 -7.40 -2.80
CA LEU A 32 17.71 -6.47 -1.87
C LEU A 32 18.44 -7.22 -0.73
N LYS A 33 19.60 -6.68 -0.35
CA LYS A 33 20.27 -7.08 0.89
C LYS A 33 19.63 -6.36 2.07
N THR A 34 19.93 -6.82 3.28
CA THR A 34 19.39 -6.23 4.51
C THR A 34 19.69 -4.73 4.62
N ASP A 35 20.91 -4.29 4.31
CA ASP A 35 21.26 -2.88 4.38
C ASP A 35 20.52 -2.03 3.35
N ASP A 36 20.36 -2.53 2.12
CA ASP A 36 19.59 -1.84 1.07
C ASP A 36 18.11 -1.70 1.50
N ALA A 37 17.54 -2.75 2.11
CA ALA A 37 16.16 -2.72 2.60
C ALA A 37 15.98 -1.69 3.73
N ILE A 38 16.93 -1.62 4.67
CA ILE A 38 16.92 -0.61 5.74
C ILE A 38 17.03 0.79 5.14
N GLU A 39 17.95 1.02 4.21
CA GLU A 39 18.13 2.32 3.56
C GLU A 39 16.87 2.78 2.83
N VAL A 40 16.24 1.89 2.05
CA VAL A 40 14.96 2.17 1.39
C VAL A 40 13.88 2.61 2.40
N LEU A 41 13.77 1.91 3.53
CA LEU A 41 12.76 2.20 4.56
C LEU A 41 13.04 3.49 5.33
N ASP A 42 14.31 3.78 5.63
CA ASP A 42 14.72 5.04 6.27
C ASP A 42 14.44 6.23 5.33
N ILE A 43 14.79 6.12 4.04
CA ILE A 43 14.49 7.15 3.04
C ILE A 43 12.98 7.32 2.85
N LEU A 44 12.23 6.21 2.78
CA LEU A 44 10.78 6.25 2.63
C LEU A 44 10.12 7.01 3.80
N SER A 45 10.58 6.76 5.02
CA SER A 45 10.09 7.43 6.24
C SER A 45 10.42 8.92 6.29
N ALA A 46 11.51 9.33 5.63
CA ALA A 46 11.90 10.74 5.47
C ALA A 46 11.34 11.40 4.19
N SER A 47 10.60 10.64 3.36
CA SER A 47 10.12 11.12 2.07
C SER A 47 8.83 11.92 2.16
N GLU A 48 8.50 12.62 1.08
CA GLU A 48 7.22 13.29 0.88
C GLU A 48 6.00 12.36 0.83
N LEU A 49 6.21 11.03 0.83
CA LEU A 49 5.12 10.07 0.99
C LEU A 49 4.66 9.96 2.45
N TYR A 50 5.52 10.28 3.42
CA TYR A 50 5.17 10.15 4.83
C TYR A 50 4.22 11.27 5.25
N ARG A 51 3.05 10.87 5.76
CA ARG A 51 2.00 11.74 6.28
C ARG A 51 2.06 11.72 7.81
N GLU A 52 2.81 12.68 8.36
CA GLU A 52 3.13 12.77 9.79
C GLU A 52 1.91 12.68 10.71
N ASN A 53 0.84 13.41 10.41
CA ASN A 53 -0.36 13.43 11.25
C ASN A 53 -1.07 12.08 11.36
N MET A 54 -0.75 11.14 10.46
CA MET A 54 -1.27 9.77 10.45
C MET A 54 -0.19 8.73 10.74
N GLY A 55 1.08 9.11 10.89
CA GLY A 55 2.19 8.18 11.06
C GLY A 55 2.24 7.08 9.99
N SER A 56 1.92 7.41 8.73
CA SER A 56 1.79 6.43 7.65
C SER A 56 2.06 7.05 6.28
N PHE A 57 1.87 6.32 5.19
CA PHE A 57 2.33 6.71 3.84
C PHE A 57 1.19 6.94 2.84
N MET A 58 1.38 7.93 1.97
CA MET A 58 0.57 8.14 0.77
C MET A 58 1.11 7.31 -0.40
N LEU A 59 0.29 7.09 -1.43
CA LEU A 59 0.72 6.33 -2.61
C LEU A 59 1.76 7.05 -3.46
N TYR A 60 1.66 8.38 -3.53
CA TYR A 60 2.51 9.26 -4.30
C TYR A 60 2.49 10.67 -3.68
N PRO A 61 3.44 11.55 -4.02
CA PRO A 61 3.55 12.88 -3.44
C PRO A 61 2.31 13.75 -3.65
N ILE A 62 2.12 14.72 -2.76
CA ILE A 62 1.07 15.73 -2.93
C ILE A 62 1.41 16.60 -4.15
N LYS A 63 0.62 16.46 -5.21
CA LYS A 63 0.74 17.34 -6.38
C LYS A 63 0.12 18.69 -6.10
N LYS A 64 0.83 19.75 -6.52
CA LYS A 64 0.25 21.10 -6.56
C LYS A 64 -0.86 21.12 -7.61
N VAL A 65 -2.05 21.53 -7.21
CA VAL A 65 -3.20 21.67 -8.11
C VAL A 65 -3.37 23.13 -8.50
N THR A 66 -3.45 23.42 -9.79
CA THR A 66 -3.72 24.76 -10.31
C THR A 66 -5.15 25.19 -9.93
N PRO A 67 -5.34 26.33 -9.25
CA PRO A 67 -6.66 26.90 -8.98
C PRO A 67 -7.48 27.11 -10.25
N PHE A 68 -8.81 27.07 -10.15
CA PHE A 68 -9.69 27.13 -11.31
C PHE A 68 -9.44 28.34 -12.21
N LEU A 69 -9.29 29.54 -11.63
CA LEU A 69 -9.05 30.77 -12.40
C LEU A 69 -7.65 30.85 -13.02
N GLU A 70 -6.70 30.08 -12.51
CA GLU A 70 -5.33 29.99 -13.04
C GLU A 70 -5.19 28.90 -14.11
N LYS A 71 -6.19 28.01 -14.26
CA LYS A 71 -6.21 27.01 -15.35
C LYS A 71 -6.55 27.67 -16.68
N ASN A 72 -6.15 27.03 -17.78
CA ASN A 72 -6.58 27.42 -19.12
C ASN A 72 -6.20 28.88 -19.47
N ILE A 73 -4.96 29.27 -19.18
CA ILE A 73 -4.40 30.57 -19.55
C ILE A 73 -3.36 30.34 -20.66
N ILE A 74 -3.61 30.90 -21.83
CA ILE A 74 -2.71 30.85 -22.97
C ILE A 74 -1.75 32.03 -22.88
N GLN A 75 -0.45 31.74 -22.91
CA GLN A 75 0.58 32.77 -22.83
C GLN A 75 0.52 33.70 -24.07
N PRO A 76 0.67 35.02 -23.92
CA PRO A 76 0.60 35.97 -25.05
C PRO A 76 1.56 35.65 -26.19
N GLN A 77 2.74 35.10 -25.86
CA GLN A 77 3.73 34.65 -26.83
C GLN A 77 3.24 33.47 -27.69
N SER A 78 2.45 32.55 -27.13
CA SER A 78 1.85 31.44 -27.88
C SER A 78 0.74 31.95 -28.80
N ILE A 79 -0.06 32.93 -28.36
CA ILE A 79 -1.01 33.65 -29.23
C ILE A 79 -0.30 34.36 -30.37
N ALA A 80 0.85 35.00 -30.11
CA ALA A 80 1.61 35.72 -31.13
C ALA A 80 2.06 34.81 -32.30
N LYS A 81 2.30 33.51 -32.04
CA LYS A 81 2.69 32.51 -33.04
C LYS A 81 1.54 32.11 -33.98
N SER A 82 0.28 32.13 -33.53
CA SER A 82 -0.86 31.68 -34.34
C SER A 82 -1.63 32.84 -34.99
N LYS A 83 -1.64 32.88 -36.33
CA LYS A 83 -2.47 33.81 -37.09
C LYS A 83 -3.96 33.46 -36.99
N LEU A 84 -4.30 32.18 -36.86
CA LEU A 84 -5.68 31.72 -36.64
C LEU A 84 -6.26 32.30 -35.35
N LEU A 85 -5.62 32.06 -34.20
CA LEU A 85 -6.10 32.52 -32.90
C LEU A 85 -6.18 34.06 -32.83
N LYS A 86 -5.16 34.78 -33.33
CA LYS A 86 -5.20 36.25 -33.45
C LYS A 86 -6.34 36.76 -34.33
N THR A 87 -6.69 36.02 -35.39
CA THR A 87 -7.80 36.40 -36.27
C THR A 87 -9.14 36.19 -35.61
N MET A 88 -9.30 35.11 -34.85
CA MET A 88 -10.52 34.84 -34.09
C MET A 88 -10.75 35.87 -33.00
N LEU A 89 -9.72 36.23 -32.22
CA LEU A 89 -9.79 37.29 -31.21
C LEU A 89 -10.23 38.63 -31.83
N ARG A 90 -9.61 39.05 -32.95
CA ARG A 90 -9.98 40.29 -33.65
C ARG A 90 -11.42 40.29 -34.19
N LYS A 91 -11.95 39.11 -34.54
CA LYS A 91 -13.31 38.95 -35.04
C LYS A 91 -14.34 38.72 -33.93
N ASN A 92 -13.92 38.69 -32.65
CA ASN A 92 -14.75 38.23 -31.53
C ASN A 92 -15.40 36.86 -31.83
N ASP A 93 -14.68 35.97 -32.51
CA ASP A 93 -15.14 34.62 -32.79
C ASP A 93 -14.75 33.70 -31.63
N PHE A 94 -15.71 33.47 -30.75
CA PHE A 94 -15.53 32.65 -29.57
C PHE A 94 -15.55 31.15 -29.89
N THR A 95 -15.32 30.66 -31.11
CA THR A 95 -15.42 29.20 -31.35
C THR A 95 -14.34 28.41 -30.60
N LEU A 96 -13.09 28.92 -30.57
CA LEU A 96 -11.94 28.21 -29.98
C LEU A 96 -11.32 28.94 -28.78
N ILE A 97 -11.32 30.27 -28.80
CA ILE A 97 -10.57 31.10 -27.87
C ILE A 97 -11.39 32.34 -27.48
N GLU A 98 -11.15 32.85 -26.29
CA GLU A 98 -11.67 34.14 -25.82
C GLU A 98 -10.61 34.91 -25.02
N GLN A 99 -10.78 36.23 -24.91
CA GLN A 99 -10.10 37.08 -23.93
C GLN A 99 -11.11 37.33 -22.80
N ASP A 100 -10.76 36.97 -21.57
CA ASP A 100 -11.64 37.15 -20.41
C ASP A 100 -11.64 38.60 -19.90
N ALA A 101 -12.39 38.86 -18.83
CA ALA A 101 -12.52 40.19 -18.24
C ALA A 101 -11.23 40.69 -17.56
N ASP A 102 -10.26 39.81 -17.31
CA ASP A 102 -8.96 40.10 -16.69
C ASP A 102 -7.83 40.12 -17.75
N ASP A 103 -8.21 40.30 -19.03
CA ASP A 103 -7.31 40.32 -20.18
C ASP A 103 -6.48 39.04 -20.40
N GLN A 104 -6.92 37.90 -19.84
CA GLN A 104 -6.30 36.60 -20.08
C GLN A 104 -6.91 35.91 -21.30
N PHE A 105 -6.06 35.25 -22.09
CA PHE A 105 -6.51 34.44 -23.23
C PHE A 105 -6.80 33.01 -22.78
N ARG A 106 -7.97 32.47 -23.14
CA ARG A 106 -8.41 31.13 -22.72
C ARG A 106 -8.99 30.36 -23.88
N PHE A 107 -8.77 29.04 -23.89
CA PHE A 107 -9.57 28.17 -24.75
C PHE A 107 -11.01 28.13 -24.23
N ARG A 108 -11.98 27.90 -25.10
CA ARG A 108 -13.37 27.79 -24.67
C ARG A 108 -13.60 26.53 -23.80
N PRO A 109 -14.53 26.59 -22.83
CA PRO A 109 -14.64 25.59 -21.76
C PRO A 109 -15.16 24.21 -22.21
N GLN A 110 -15.67 24.06 -23.43
CA GLN A 110 -16.15 22.76 -23.93
C GLN A 110 -15.05 21.76 -24.25
N PHE A 111 -13.79 22.20 -24.37
CA PHE A 111 -12.68 21.32 -24.74
C PHE A 111 -12.11 20.61 -23.52
N ARG A 112 -12.31 19.30 -23.43
CA ARG A 112 -11.75 18.48 -22.35
C ARG A 112 -10.35 17.96 -22.67
N ASN A 113 -10.04 17.83 -23.96
CA ASN A 113 -8.77 17.30 -24.45
C ASN A 113 -8.51 17.73 -25.92
N GLY A 114 -7.35 17.35 -26.46
CA GLY A 114 -6.97 17.65 -27.84
C GLY A 114 -7.91 17.08 -28.91
N PHE A 115 -8.64 15.99 -28.64
CA PHE A 115 -9.60 15.43 -29.60
C PHE A 115 -10.84 16.31 -29.76
N ASP A 116 -11.33 16.90 -28.66
CA ASP A 116 -12.44 17.85 -28.72
C ASP A 116 -12.03 19.09 -29.55
N LEU A 117 -10.81 19.61 -29.32
CA LEU A 117 -10.26 20.74 -30.07
C LEU A 117 -10.04 20.42 -31.55
N GLN A 118 -9.44 19.25 -31.85
CA GLN A 118 -9.23 18.79 -33.22
C GLN A 118 -10.55 18.65 -33.98
N SER A 119 -11.59 18.11 -33.32
CA SER A 119 -12.93 17.98 -33.88
C SER A 119 -13.53 19.35 -34.22
N ALA A 120 -13.36 20.34 -33.33
CA ALA A 120 -13.82 21.71 -33.58
C ALA A 120 -13.08 22.37 -34.76
N LEU A 121 -11.76 22.20 -34.83
CA LEU A 121 -10.94 22.67 -35.96
C LEU A 121 -11.41 22.05 -37.28
N HIS A 122 -11.65 20.74 -37.33
CA HIS A 122 -12.17 20.06 -38.51
C HIS A 122 -13.55 20.59 -38.95
N GLN A 123 -14.46 20.84 -38.02
CA GLN A 123 -15.77 21.42 -38.34
C GLN A 123 -15.66 22.84 -38.91
N MET A 124 -14.67 23.60 -38.45
CA MET A 124 -14.42 24.97 -38.91
C MET A 124 -13.78 25.06 -40.30
N ILE A 125 -13.18 24.00 -40.84
CA ILE A 125 -12.61 23.97 -42.20
C ILE A 125 -13.65 24.36 -43.27
N ASN A 126 -14.93 24.08 -43.01
CA ASN A 126 -16.03 24.42 -43.90
C ASN A 126 -16.33 25.94 -43.97
N LYS A 127 -15.81 26.74 -43.02
CA LYS A 127 -15.92 28.20 -43.03
C LYS A 127 -14.81 28.78 -43.91
N LYS A 128 -15.18 29.39 -45.05
CA LYS A 128 -14.23 29.99 -46.02
C LYS A 128 -13.22 30.94 -45.37
N ASP A 129 -13.63 31.67 -44.34
CA ASP A 129 -12.81 32.65 -43.61
C ASP A 129 -11.63 32.05 -42.83
N TYR A 130 -11.68 30.75 -42.49
CA TYR A 130 -10.68 30.12 -41.62
C TYR A 130 -9.97 28.92 -42.28
N ARG A 131 -10.51 28.37 -43.36
CA ARG A 131 -10.00 27.17 -44.02
C ARG A 131 -8.48 27.16 -44.20
N ASN A 132 -7.93 28.17 -44.88
CA ASN A 132 -6.50 28.24 -45.16
C ASN A 132 -5.65 28.35 -43.89
N LEU A 133 -6.16 29.03 -42.85
CA LEU A 133 -5.45 29.18 -41.58
C LEU A 133 -5.46 27.88 -40.78
N ILE A 134 -6.58 27.14 -40.79
CA ILE A 134 -6.68 25.84 -40.13
C ILE A 134 -5.78 24.81 -40.83
N GLU A 135 -5.80 24.75 -42.16
CA GLU A 135 -4.93 23.84 -42.93
C GLU A 135 -3.43 24.10 -42.65
N GLN A 136 -3.05 25.32 -42.29
CA GLN A 136 -1.65 25.70 -41.98
C GLN A 136 -1.28 25.56 -40.49
N GLU A 137 -2.21 25.84 -39.57
CA GLU A 137 -1.91 26.00 -38.15
C GLU A 137 -2.59 24.96 -37.25
N ASN A 138 -3.25 23.93 -37.79
CA ASN A 138 -3.92 22.90 -36.99
C ASN A 138 -2.99 22.31 -35.91
N ASP A 139 -1.82 21.84 -36.31
CA ASP A 139 -0.87 21.19 -35.39
C ASP A 139 -0.30 22.20 -34.38
N LEU A 140 -0.05 23.44 -34.80
CA LEU A 140 0.38 24.52 -33.91
C LEU A 140 -0.67 24.83 -32.83
N VAL A 141 -1.95 24.88 -33.18
CA VAL A 141 -3.02 25.15 -32.20
C VAL A 141 -3.18 23.98 -31.23
N LEU A 142 -3.03 22.74 -31.71
CA LEU A 142 -2.99 21.57 -30.83
C LEU A 142 -1.77 21.58 -29.91
N GLU A 143 -0.61 22.03 -30.40
CA GLU A 143 0.60 22.20 -29.59
C GLU A 143 0.42 23.27 -28.51
N ILE A 144 -0.18 24.43 -28.84
CA ILE A 144 -0.50 25.47 -27.86
C ILE A 144 -1.50 24.97 -26.80
N PHE A 145 -2.50 24.16 -27.20
CA PHE A 145 -3.41 23.54 -26.25
C PHE A 145 -2.67 22.58 -25.31
N GLU A 146 -1.74 21.81 -25.85
CA GLU A 146 -0.90 20.91 -25.07
C GLU A 146 0.08 21.66 -24.15
N GLU A 147 0.64 22.80 -24.56
CA GLU A 147 1.45 23.68 -23.70
C GLU A 147 0.66 24.17 -22.47
N VAL A 148 -0.66 24.37 -22.61
CA VAL A 148 -1.53 24.89 -21.54
C VAL A 148 -1.98 23.79 -20.57
N PHE A 149 -2.28 22.60 -21.08
CA PHE A 149 -2.91 21.53 -20.29
C PHE A 149 -1.97 20.36 -19.93
N ASP A 150 -0.84 20.22 -20.62
CA ASP A 150 0.17 19.18 -20.41
C ASP A 150 -0.43 17.76 -20.31
N HIS A 151 -1.38 17.45 -21.19
CA HIS A 151 -2.12 16.19 -21.11
C HIS A 151 -1.24 14.96 -21.38
N ARG A 152 -0.08 15.11 -22.03
CA ARG A 152 0.92 14.04 -22.20
C ARG A 152 1.42 13.47 -20.87
N ASN A 153 1.40 14.28 -19.80
CA ASN A 153 1.84 13.87 -18.46
C ASN A 153 0.67 13.41 -17.57
N PHE A 154 -0.55 13.31 -18.12
CA PHE A 154 -1.69 12.76 -17.41
C PHE A 154 -1.57 11.24 -17.25
N THR A 155 -1.37 10.78 -16.01
CA THR A 155 -1.26 9.35 -15.67
C THR A 155 -2.58 8.74 -15.21
N GLY A 156 -3.68 9.50 -15.25
CA GLY A 156 -4.99 9.08 -14.74
C GLY A 156 -5.51 9.97 -13.61
N ARG A 157 -6.69 9.61 -13.07
CA ARG A 157 -7.43 10.40 -12.06
C ARG A 157 -6.70 10.62 -10.74
N SER A 158 -5.65 9.84 -10.49
CA SER A 158 -4.85 9.83 -9.25
C SER A 158 -4.32 11.23 -8.90
N GLY A 159 -3.81 11.97 -9.88
CA GLY A 159 -3.34 13.34 -9.73
C GLY A 159 -4.40 14.43 -9.83
N THR A 160 -5.70 14.08 -9.88
CA THR A 160 -6.78 15.05 -10.12
C THR A 160 -7.99 14.91 -9.19
N MET A 161 -7.90 14.05 -8.16
CA MET A 161 -8.92 13.88 -7.12
C MET A 161 -8.29 13.86 -5.73
N PHE A 162 -9.09 14.10 -4.69
CA PHE A 162 -8.60 14.33 -3.31
C PHE A 162 -9.05 13.25 -2.30
N SER A 163 -9.58 12.13 -2.78
CA SER A 163 -10.04 10.96 -2.00
C SER A 163 -9.68 9.68 -2.76
N TYR A 164 -10.03 8.51 -2.20
CA TYR A 164 -9.68 7.20 -2.77
C TYR A 164 -8.17 7.04 -2.91
N GLU A 165 -7.67 6.73 -4.10
CA GLU A 165 -6.24 6.68 -4.38
C GLU A 165 -5.61 8.08 -4.45
N GLY A 166 -6.42 9.14 -4.54
CA GLY A 166 -6.09 10.52 -4.87
C GLY A 166 -5.08 11.25 -3.97
N ILE A 167 -4.83 12.51 -4.34
CA ILE A 167 -3.87 13.41 -3.67
C ILE A 167 -4.15 13.49 -2.17
N GLY A 168 -3.12 13.24 -1.36
CA GLY A 168 -3.18 13.37 0.10
C GLY A 168 -3.88 12.20 0.82
N SER A 169 -4.33 11.18 0.09
CA SER A 169 -5.02 10.04 0.66
C SER A 169 -4.05 8.91 1.00
N ILE A 170 -4.24 8.29 2.17
CA ILE A 170 -3.59 7.02 2.52
C ILE A 170 -4.47 5.89 2.02
N TYR A 171 -3.89 4.94 1.28
CA TYR A 171 -4.59 3.75 0.80
C TYR A 171 -4.10 2.51 1.55
N TRP A 172 -4.90 2.04 2.52
CA TRP A 172 -4.45 1.14 3.58
C TRP A 172 -3.98 -0.23 3.10
N HIS A 173 -4.52 -0.73 1.99
CA HIS A 173 -4.05 -1.99 1.41
C HIS A 173 -2.57 -1.92 1.02
N MET A 174 -2.09 -0.80 0.48
CA MET A 174 -0.67 -0.67 0.12
C MET A 174 0.23 -0.56 1.36
N ILE A 175 -0.27 0.02 2.45
CA ILE A 175 0.44 0.07 3.73
C ILE A 175 0.58 -1.34 4.33
N SER A 176 -0.47 -2.16 4.31
CA SER A 176 -0.36 -3.53 4.80
C SER A 176 0.51 -4.42 3.90
N LYS A 177 0.59 -4.14 2.60
CA LYS A 177 1.59 -4.78 1.71
C LYS A 177 3.01 -4.37 2.07
N LEU A 178 3.26 -3.09 2.37
CA LEU A 178 4.55 -2.63 2.87
C LEU A 178 4.91 -3.35 4.16
N LEU A 179 3.98 -3.41 5.13
CA LEU A 179 4.19 -4.12 6.39
C LEU A 179 4.61 -5.59 6.17
N LEU A 180 3.91 -6.30 5.27
CA LEU A 180 4.24 -7.68 4.92
C LEU A 180 5.63 -7.79 4.26
N ALA A 181 5.95 -6.90 3.33
CA ALA A 181 7.26 -6.89 2.68
C ALA A 181 8.41 -6.66 3.69
N VAL A 182 8.21 -5.75 4.66
CA VAL A 182 9.20 -5.51 5.72
C VAL A 182 9.32 -6.72 6.65
N GLN A 183 8.21 -7.38 6.99
CA GLN A 183 8.23 -8.63 7.75
C GLN A 183 9.03 -9.74 7.04
N GLU A 184 8.84 -9.91 5.73
CA GLU A 184 9.60 -10.87 4.94
C GLU A 184 11.09 -10.56 4.93
N ASN A 185 11.46 -9.28 4.83
CA ASN A 185 12.86 -8.84 4.91
C ASN A 185 13.45 -9.06 6.32
N TYR A 186 12.67 -8.83 7.38
CA TYR A 186 13.06 -9.16 8.75
C TYR A 186 13.35 -10.66 8.90
N PHE A 187 12.45 -11.53 8.46
CA PHE A 187 12.67 -12.98 8.57
C PHE A 187 13.80 -13.49 7.68
N LYS A 188 14.02 -12.86 6.51
CA LYS A 188 15.23 -13.11 5.71
C LYS A 188 16.48 -12.77 6.51
N ALA A 189 16.52 -11.60 7.14
CA ALA A 189 17.65 -11.17 7.96
C ALA A 189 17.93 -12.13 9.13
N VAL A 190 16.90 -12.55 9.88
CA VAL A 190 17.02 -13.51 10.99
C VAL A 190 17.60 -14.87 10.54
N ARG A 191 17.31 -15.30 9.32
CA ARG A 191 17.77 -16.60 8.77
C ARG A 191 19.14 -16.51 8.09
N THR A 192 19.69 -15.31 7.97
CA THR A 192 21.01 -15.05 7.40
C THR A 192 21.94 -14.55 8.49
N ASP A 193 23.25 -14.73 8.34
CA ASP A 193 24.25 -14.30 9.33
C ASP A 193 24.45 -12.78 9.30
N VAL A 194 23.43 -12.05 9.75
CA VAL A 194 23.36 -10.59 9.85
C VAL A 194 23.45 -10.18 11.32
N SER A 195 24.06 -9.02 11.59
CA SER A 195 24.21 -8.55 12.97
C SER A 195 22.86 -8.30 13.66
N LEU A 196 22.83 -8.54 14.98
CA LEU A 196 21.64 -8.31 15.81
C LEU A 196 21.12 -6.87 15.67
N GLU A 197 22.02 -5.88 15.63
CA GLU A 197 21.68 -4.46 15.42
C GLU A 197 20.81 -4.24 14.17
N ARG A 198 21.12 -4.92 13.06
CA ARG A 198 20.38 -4.79 11.81
C ARG A 198 19.03 -5.50 11.85
N ILE A 199 18.96 -6.63 12.54
CA ILE A 199 17.70 -7.33 12.81
C ILE A 199 16.77 -6.45 13.66
N GLU A 200 17.30 -5.88 14.75
CA GLU A 200 16.57 -4.96 15.63
C GLU A 200 16.09 -3.72 14.87
N LYS A 201 16.94 -3.12 14.03
CA LYS A 201 16.56 -1.99 13.18
C LYS A 201 15.41 -2.33 12.22
N LEU A 202 15.43 -3.49 11.55
CA LEU A 202 14.31 -3.92 10.71
C LEU A 202 13.03 -4.17 11.52
N GLY A 203 13.15 -4.73 12.72
CA GLY A 203 11.99 -4.93 13.59
C GLY A 203 11.41 -3.61 14.11
N GLN A 204 12.25 -2.62 14.41
CA GLN A 204 11.78 -1.28 14.74
C GLN A 204 11.02 -0.67 13.55
N LEU A 205 11.58 -0.71 12.35
CA LEU A 205 10.92 -0.22 11.14
C LEU A 205 9.60 -0.95 10.86
N TYR A 206 9.54 -2.27 11.09
CA TYR A 206 8.31 -3.05 11.03
C TYR A 206 7.25 -2.49 11.99
N TYR A 207 7.61 -2.25 13.25
CA TYR A 207 6.66 -1.72 14.24
C TYR A 207 6.32 -0.25 14.05
N ASP A 208 7.20 0.55 13.46
CA ASP A 208 6.88 1.94 13.07
C ASP A 208 5.75 1.93 12.04
N ILE A 209 5.84 1.06 11.02
CA ILE A 209 4.78 0.87 10.02
C ILE A 209 3.51 0.27 10.67
N ARG A 210 3.67 -0.74 11.54
CA ARG A 210 2.55 -1.37 12.27
C ARG A 210 1.79 -0.36 13.13
N GLY A 211 2.52 0.54 13.79
CA GLY A 211 1.97 1.63 14.61
C GLY A 211 1.24 2.70 13.80
N GLY A 212 1.48 2.77 12.49
CA GLY A 212 0.73 3.63 11.56
C GLY A 212 -0.64 3.11 11.17
N LEU A 213 -0.94 1.82 11.40
CA LEU A 213 -2.21 1.19 11.03
C LEU A 213 -3.35 1.53 12.00
N SER A 214 -4.58 1.21 11.59
CA SER A 214 -5.80 1.60 12.31
C SER A 214 -5.81 1.16 13.77
N ALA A 215 -5.44 -0.09 14.07
CA ALA A 215 -5.52 -0.65 15.42
C ALA A 215 -4.64 0.05 16.47
N ALA A 216 -3.65 0.85 16.03
CA ALA A 216 -2.78 1.62 16.91
C ALA A 216 -3.31 3.06 17.18
N LYS A 217 -4.44 3.43 16.57
CA LYS A 217 -5.01 4.78 16.63
C LYS A 217 -6.20 4.86 17.57
N THR A 218 -6.41 6.06 18.11
CA THR A 218 -7.67 6.41 18.77
C THR A 218 -8.81 6.50 17.74
N PRO A 219 -10.08 6.35 18.17
CA PRO A 219 -11.23 6.56 17.28
C PRO A 219 -11.26 7.95 16.64
N GLU A 220 -10.77 8.98 17.34
CA GLU A 220 -10.72 10.36 16.84
C GLU A 220 -9.68 10.51 15.72
N GLU A 221 -8.46 9.98 15.92
CA GLU A 221 -7.41 10.02 14.90
C GLU A 221 -7.77 9.19 13.66
N TYR A 222 -8.42 8.04 13.84
CA TYR A 222 -8.84 7.19 12.73
C TYR A 222 -10.12 7.69 12.05
N GLY A 223 -11.01 8.33 12.82
CA GLY A 223 -12.33 8.78 12.38
C GLY A 223 -13.37 7.65 12.23
N ALA A 224 -13.11 6.49 12.82
CA ALA A 224 -14.00 5.33 12.87
C ALA A 224 -13.59 4.39 14.02
N PHE A 225 -14.25 3.22 14.16
CA PHE A 225 -13.78 2.17 15.05
C PHE A 225 -12.42 1.63 14.56
N PRO A 226 -11.33 1.74 15.35
CA PRO A 226 -9.96 1.39 14.92
C PRO A 226 -9.76 -0.07 14.50
N TYR A 227 -10.62 -0.97 15.00
CA TYR A 227 -10.58 -2.40 14.69
C TYR A 227 -11.33 -2.77 13.40
N ASP A 228 -12.07 -1.83 12.81
CA ASP A 228 -12.73 -2.04 11.54
C ASP A 228 -11.79 -1.63 10.39
N PRO A 229 -11.60 -2.48 9.37
CA PRO A 229 -10.81 -2.14 8.21
C PRO A 229 -11.56 -1.17 7.29
N TYR A 230 -10.83 -0.22 6.70
CA TYR A 230 -11.35 0.76 5.73
C TYR A 230 -10.37 0.86 4.56
N SER A 231 -10.86 1.22 3.38
CA SER A 231 -10.01 1.21 2.18
C SER A 231 -8.99 2.35 2.17
N HIS A 232 -9.39 3.54 2.61
CA HIS A 232 -8.53 4.72 2.55
C HIS A 232 -8.89 5.79 3.60
N THR A 233 -7.96 6.70 3.86
CA THR A 233 -8.17 7.89 4.69
C THR A 233 -7.69 9.14 3.94
N PRO A 234 -8.60 9.96 3.38
CA PRO A 234 -8.26 11.20 2.68
C PRO A 234 -7.57 12.23 3.58
N ALA A 235 -7.05 13.30 2.97
CA ALA A 235 -6.47 14.41 3.71
C ALA A 235 -7.48 15.16 4.60
N HIS A 236 -8.75 15.20 4.18
CA HIS A 236 -9.80 16.07 4.72
C HIS A 236 -10.88 15.32 5.53
N SER A 237 -10.72 14.02 5.77
CA SER A 237 -11.69 13.21 6.51
C SER A 237 -11.03 12.01 7.19
N GLY A 238 -11.79 11.33 8.06
CA GLY A 238 -11.41 10.05 8.65
C GLY A 238 -11.53 8.88 7.67
N ALA A 239 -11.39 7.65 8.18
CA ALA A 239 -11.44 6.42 7.42
C ALA A 239 -12.72 6.27 6.55
N GLN A 240 -12.56 5.82 5.29
CA GLN A 240 -13.60 5.72 4.27
C GLN A 240 -13.66 4.33 3.63
N GLN A 241 -14.88 3.90 3.23
CA GLN A 241 -15.19 2.58 2.66
C GLN A 241 -14.89 1.40 3.61
N PRO A 242 -15.81 1.09 4.55
CA PRO A 242 -15.62 0.03 5.54
C PRO A 242 -15.67 -1.39 4.95
N GLY A 243 -14.98 -2.30 5.62
CA GLY A 243 -15.18 -3.74 5.50
C GLY A 243 -14.26 -4.43 4.49
N MET A 244 -14.77 -4.71 3.30
CA MET A 244 -14.19 -5.70 2.37
C MET A 244 -13.01 -5.16 1.54
N THR A 245 -11.99 -4.59 2.21
CA THR A 245 -10.72 -4.18 1.58
C THR A 245 -9.71 -5.33 1.56
N GLY A 246 -8.87 -5.40 0.53
CA GLY A 246 -7.77 -6.36 0.45
C GLY A 246 -6.71 -6.22 1.56
N GLN A 247 -6.73 -5.12 2.31
CA GLN A 247 -5.91 -4.90 3.50
C GLN A 247 -5.95 -6.10 4.47
N VAL A 248 -7.14 -6.66 4.71
CA VAL A 248 -7.34 -7.70 5.73
C VAL A 248 -6.57 -8.98 5.41
N LYS A 249 -6.42 -9.32 4.13
CA LYS A 249 -5.62 -10.48 3.69
C LYS A 249 -4.17 -10.32 4.14
N GLU A 250 -3.59 -9.15 3.89
CA GLU A 250 -2.19 -8.90 4.25
C GLU A 250 -2.01 -8.90 5.76
N GLU A 251 -2.96 -8.34 6.53
CA GLU A 251 -2.87 -8.33 7.99
C GLU A 251 -3.07 -9.71 8.64
N ILE A 252 -3.84 -10.60 8.03
CA ILE A 252 -3.90 -12.01 8.45
C ILE A 252 -2.52 -12.67 8.27
N LEU A 253 -1.86 -12.43 7.13
CA LEU A 253 -0.54 -12.98 6.86
C LEU A 253 0.50 -12.41 7.83
N THR A 254 0.53 -11.10 8.03
CA THR A 254 1.47 -10.48 8.97
C THR A 254 1.22 -10.94 10.39
N ARG A 255 -0.05 -11.18 10.79
CA ARG A 255 -0.35 -11.71 12.12
C ARG A 255 0.17 -13.14 12.31
N PHE A 256 0.04 -14.02 11.32
CA PHE A 256 0.64 -15.36 11.41
C PHE A 256 2.18 -15.30 11.42
N GLY A 257 2.77 -14.34 10.70
CA GLY A 257 4.19 -14.05 10.79
C GLY A 257 4.62 -13.59 12.20
N GLU A 258 3.89 -12.65 12.81
CA GLU A 258 4.12 -12.20 14.20
C GLU A 258 4.06 -13.37 15.19
N LEU A 259 3.02 -14.21 15.07
CA LEU A 259 2.87 -15.43 15.85
C LEU A 259 3.97 -16.47 15.57
N GLY A 260 4.75 -16.30 14.51
CA GLY A 260 5.84 -17.21 14.14
C GLY A 260 5.37 -18.57 13.66
N CYS A 261 4.10 -18.73 13.27
CA CYS A 261 3.53 -20.00 12.82
C CYS A 261 3.78 -20.18 11.32
N ASN A 262 4.86 -20.87 10.98
CA ASN A 262 5.38 -20.97 9.62
C ASN A 262 5.31 -22.40 9.09
N VAL A 263 5.09 -22.56 7.78
CA VAL A 263 5.20 -23.85 7.10
C VAL A 263 6.44 -23.85 6.23
N ILE A 264 7.40 -24.74 6.54
CA ILE A 264 8.65 -24.87 5.81
C ILE A 264 8.89 -26.35 5.50
N HIS A 265 9.01 -26.70 4.21
CA HIS A 265 9.20 -28.08 3.75
C HIS A 265 8.17 -29.07 4.34
N GLY A 266 6.89 -28.69 4.39
CA GLY A 266 5.83 -29.55 4.94
C GLY A 266 5.79 -29.66 6.46
N CYS A 267 6.66 -28.95 7.18
CA CYS A 267 6.74 -28.93 8.64
C CYS A 267 6.21 -27.61 9.20
N LEU A 268 5.40 -27.68 10.27
CA LEU A 268 5.05 -26.52 11.08
C LEU A 268 6.22 -26.13 11.98
N ARG A 269 6.50 -24.83 12.04
CA ARG A 269 7.51 -24.24 12.92
C ARG A 269 6.90 -23.10 13.72
N PHE A 270 7.36 -22.96 14.96
CA PHE A 270 6.95 -21.91 15.87
C PHE A 270 8.16 -21.02 16.21
N GLU A 271 8.26 -19.88 15.53
CA GLU A 271 9.41 -18.97 15.52
C GLU A 271 8.94 -17.51 15.74
N PRO A 272 8.46 -17.15 16.95
CA PRO A 272 7.72 -15.91 17.21
C PRO A 272 8.63 -14.68 17.39
N TYR A 273 9.58 -14.47 16.48
CA TYR A 273 10.61 -13.43 16.58
C TYR A 273 10.07 -11.99 16.56
N LEU A 274 8.85 -11.78 16.05
CA LEU A 274 8.12 -10.50 16.03
C LEU A 274 6.91 -10.50 16.97
N LEU A 275 6.81 -11.46 17.90
CA LEU A 275 5.76 -11.44 18.91
C LEU A 275 6.22 -10.61 20.10
N LYS A 276 5.41 -9.65 20.55
CA LYS A 276 5.75 -8.85 21.73
C LYS A 276 5.42 -9.61 23.02
N ARG A 277 6.29 -9.47 24.03
CA ARG A 277 6.02 -10.04 25.36
C ARG A 277 4.73 -9.49 25.98
N SER A 278 4.37 -8.24 25.67
CA SER A 278 3.13 -7.60 26.12
C SER A 278 1.84 -8.26 25.61
N GLU A 279 1.92 -9.17 24.64
CA GLU A 279 0.74 -9.89 24.11
C GLU A 279 0.35 -11.12 24.92
N PHE A 280 1.20 -11.55 25.86
CA PHE A 280 0.87 -12.64 26.78
C PHE A 280 -0.03 -12.14 27.90
N LEU A 281 -0.96 -12.99 28.33
CA LEU A 281 -1.92 -12.63 29.37
C LEU A 281 -1.22 -12.38 30.71
N THR A 282 -1.64 -11.32 31.40
CA THR A 282 -1.26 -11.04 32.79
C THR A 282 -2.21 -11.68 33.79
N THR A 283 -3.36 -12.17 33.33
CA THR A 283 -4.39 -12.80 34.17
C THR A 283 -5.09 -13.90 33.38
N LYS A 284 -5.59 -14.92 34.09
CA LYS A 284 -6.31 -16.04 33.50
C LYS A 284 -7.54 -15.57 32.71
N GLN A 285 -7.72 -16.10 31.50
CA GLN A 285 -8.93 -15.90 30.68
C GLN A 285 -9.47 -17.20 30.09
N VAL A 286 -10.73 -17.18 29.63
CA VAL A 286 -11.37 -18.30 28.93
C VAL A 286 -11.31 -18.04 27.42
N PHE A 287 -10.60 -18.90 26.70
CA PHE A 287 -10.55 -18.91 25.24
C PHE A 287 -11.66 -19.80 24.69
N LYS A 288 -12.62 -19.20 23.99
CA LYS A 288 -13.74 -19.89 23.35
C LYS A 288 -13.46 -20.03 21.87
N TYR A 289 -13.56 -21.24 21.34
CA TYR A 289 -13.29 -21.52 19.93
C TYR A 289 -14.19 -22.64 19.42
N TYR A 290 -14.14 -22.87 18.11
CA TYR A 290 -14.81 -24.00 17.46
C TYR A 290 -13.74 -24.97 16.96
N ASP A 291 -13.86 -26.25 17.30
CA ASP A 291 -12.96 -27.29 16.78
C ASP A 291 -13.28 -27.67 15.34
N VAL A 292 -12.46 -28.54 14.73
CA VAL A 292 -12.63 -29.01 13.34
C VAL A 292 -13.97 -29.71 13.07
N PHE A 293 -14.70 -30.12 14.11
CA PHE A 293 -16.03 -30.73 14.03
C PHE A 293 -17.16 -29.72 14.30
N HIS A 294 -16.83 -28.42 14.28
CA HIS A 294 -17.74 -27.31 14.56
C HIS A 294 -18.36 -27.33 15.97
N GLN A 295 -17.72 -28.01 16.92
CA GLN A 295 -18.18 -28.02 18.30
C GLN A 295 -17.54 -26.86 19.05
N LYS A 296 -18.35 -26.20 19.88
CA LYS A 296 -17.89 -25.12 20.74
C LYS A 296 -17.09 -25.72 21.88
N GLN A 297 -15.86 -25.25 22.03
CA GLN A 297 -14.93 -25.66 23.07
C GLN A 297 -14.49 -24.44 23.90
N GLU A 298 -14.02 -24.70 25.12
CA GLU A 298 -13.46 -23.67 26.00
C GLU A 298 -12.13 -24.15 26.61
N LEU A 299 -11.14 -23.26 26.63
CA LEU A 299 -9.83 -23.51 27.25
C LEU A 299 -9.52 -22.40 28.26
N ASN A 300 -8.94 -22.77 29.39
CA ASN A 300 -8.38 -21.80 30.32
C ASN A 300 -6.96 -21.43 29.87
N ILE A 301 -6.75 -20.16 29.54
CA ILE A 301 -5.44 -19.60 29.22
C ILE A 301 -4.94 -18.88 30.48
N LEU A 302 -3.79 -19.29 30.97
CA LEU A 302 -3.22 -18.82 32.23
C LEU A 302 -2.40 -17.54 32.03
N GLU A 303 -1.93 -16.98 33.14
CA GLU A 303 -0.90 -15.93 33.10
C GLU A 303 0.34 -16.43 32.34
N ASN A 304 1.01 -15.54 31.61
CA ASN A 304 2.14 -15.82 30.74
C ASN A 304 1.83 -16.78 29.58
N GLN A 305 0.54 -16.89 29.21
CA GLN A 305 0.09 -17.62 28.04
C GLN A 305 -0.63 -16.73 27.02
N LEU A 306 -0.61 -17.18 25.77
CA LEU A 306 -1.36 -16.63 24.63
C LEU A 306 -1.99 -17.82 23.90
N ALA A 307 -3.17 -17.63 23.32
CA ALA A 307 -3.81 -18.65 22.49
C ALA A 307 -4.29 -18.10 21.15
N TYR A 308 -4.19 -18.93 20.12
CA TYR A 308 -4.77 -18.71 18.80
C TYR A 308 -5.16 -20.06 18.18
N THR A 309 -5.64 -20.05 16.93
CA THR A 309 -5.87 -21.30 16.19
C THR A 309 -5.11 -21.28 14.87
N PHE A 310 -4.62 -22.44 14.46
CA PHE A 310 -4.06 -22.67 13.13
C PHE A 310 -4.69 -23.93 12.55
N CYS A 311 -5.25 -23.85 11.34
CA CYS A 311 -6.14 -24.87 10.79
C CYS A 311 -7.21 -25.35 11.79
N GLN A 312 -7.71 -24.43 12.64
CA GLN A 312 -8.73 -24.70 13.65
C GLN A 312 -8.29 -25.61 14.81
N VAL A 313 -7.00 -25.94 14.90
CA VAL A 313 -6.39 -26.54 16.10
C VAL A 313 -5.92 -25.43 17.03
N PRO A 314 -6.26 -25.44 18.33
CA PRO A 314 -5.79 -24.44 19.28
C PRO A 314 -4.28 -24.59 19.51
N VAL A 315 -3.57 -23.48 19.38
CA VAL A 315 -2.15 -23.33 19.72
C VAL A 315 -2.04 -22.45 20.96
N ILE A 316 -1.39 -22.96 22.00
CA ILE A 316 -1.15 -22.22 23.24
C ILE A 316 0.34 -21.98 23.36
N TYR A 317 0.73 -20.71 23.39
CA TYR A 317 2.08 -20.29 23.69
C TYR A 317 2.23 -20.05 25.18
N THR A 318 3.29 -20.60 25.77
CA THR A 318 3.61 -20.43 27.20
C THR A 318 5.04 -19.93 27.34
N LEU A 319 5.24 -18.81 28.05
CA LEU A 319 6.60 -18.37 28.40
C LEU A 319 7.24 -19.40 29.34
N SER A 320 8.48 -19.79 29.05
CA SER A 320 9.20 -20.80 29.82
C SER A 320 10.63 -20.38 30.08
N ASP A 321 11.13 -20.72 31.27
CA ASP A 321 12.56 -20.61 31.59
C ASP A 321 13.37 -21.81 31.07
N LYS A 322 12.70 -22.80 30.47
CA LYS A 322 13.33 -23.99 29.86
C LYS A 322 13.59 -23.79 28.38
N ASN A 323 14.32 -24.73 27.78
CA ASN A 323 14.45 -24.83 26.33
C ASN A 323 13.08 -25.01 25.67
N ASN A 324 12.97 -24.57 24.42
CA ASN A 324 11.76 -24.73 23.63
C ASN A 324 11.41 -26.22 23.51
N HIS A 325 10.14 -26.51 23.72
CA HIS A 325 9.56 -27.83 23.49
C HIS A 325 8.07 -27.66 23.12
N ILE A 326 7.52 -28.70 22.50
CA ILE A 326 6.13 -28.76 22.09
C ILE A 326 5.47 -29.95 22.78
N LEU A 327 4.27 -29.75 23.31
CA LEU A 327 3.40 -30.82 23.80
C LEU A 327 2.16 -30.89 22.90
N LEU A 328 2.02 -32.01 22.19
CA LEU A 328 0.84 -32.34 21.39
C LEU A 328 -0.14 -33.14 22.24
N GLU A 329 -1.41 -32.75 22.21
CA GLU A 329 -2.51 -33.56 22.73
C GLU A 329 -3.26 -34.19 21.55
N LEU A 330 -3.41 -35.52 21.60
CA LEU A 330 -4.09 -36.31 20.57
C LEU A 330 -5.54 -36.58 20.97
N SER A 331 -6.37 -36.92 19.98
CA SER A 331 -7.80 -37.22 20.18
C SER A 331 -8.09 -38.40 21.09
N ASP A 332 -7.12 -39.32 21.29
CA ASP A 332 -7.23 -40.45 22.22
C ASP A 332 -6.80 -40.08 23.66
N GLY A 333 -6.46 -38.81 23.91
CA GLY A 333 -5.98 -38.29 25.18
C GLY A 333 -4.49 -38.53 25.43
N SER A 334 -3.79 -39.21 24.53
CA SER A 334 -2.33 -39.36 24.63
C SER A 334 -1.63 -38.03 24.38
N LYS A 335 -0.43 -37.89 24.95
CA LYS A 335 0.41 -36.70 24.81
C LYS A 335 1.77 -37.07 24.27
N VAL A 336 2.27 -36.25 23.35
CA VAL A 336 3.60 -36.40 22.76
C VAL A 336 4.38 -35.13 23.01
N GLU A 337 5.50 -35.27 23.73
CA GLU A 337 6.44 -34.18 23.96
C GLU A 337 7.57 -34.26 22.92
N LEU A 338 7.90 -33.11 22.35
CA LEU A 338 8.89 -32.95 21.29
C LEU A 338 9.86 -31.85 21.68
N ASP A 339 11.15 -32.12 21.59
CA ASP A 339 12.19 -31.10 21.78
C ASP A 339 12.18 -30.09 20.63
N GLY A 340 12.43 -28.82 20.95
CA GLY A 340 12.53 -27.74 19.97
C GLY A 340 11.18 -27.09 19.63
N ASN A 341 11.07 -26.59 18.40
CA ASN A 341 9.97 -25.74 17.95
C ASN A 341 9.39 -26.16 16.58
N VAL A 342 9.59 -27.42 16.19
CA VAL A 342 9.20 -27.96 14.89
C VAL A 342 8.33 -29.19 15.06
N LEU A 343 7.25 -29.24 14.28
CA LEU A 343 6.49 -30.47 14.01
C LEU A 343 6.96 -31.00 12.66
N ASP A 344 7.38 -32.26 12.61
CA ASP A 344 7.73 -32.92 11.35
C ASP A 344 6.49 -33.09 10.44
N GLU A 345 6.69 -33.60 9.22
CA GLU A 345 5.59 -33.82 8.28
C GLU A 345 4.50 -34.77 8.83
N LYS A 346 4.86 -35.79 9.62
CA LYS A 346 3.90 -36.75 10.18
C LYS A 346 3.01 -36.09 11.24
N GLN A 347 3.54 -35.15 12.01
CA GLN A 347 2.76 -34.38 12.98
C GLN A 347 2.02 -33.20 12.31
N SER A 348 2.58 -32.60 11.27
CA SER A 348 1.99 -31.42 10.60
C SER A 348 0.82 -31.78 9.67
N ASN A 349 0.90 -32.91 8.96
CA ASN A 349 -0.12 -33.34 7.99
C ASN A 349 -1.54 -33.46 8.59
N PRO A 350 -1.75 -34.06 9.77
CA PRO A 350 -3.05 -34.09 10.43
C PRO A 350 -3.68 -32.70 10.65
N ILE A 351 -2.84 -31.72 11.00
CA ILE A 351 -3.26 -30.33 11.24
C ILE A 351 -3.69 -29.67 9.92
N PHE A 352 -2.89 -29.83 8.86
CA PHE A 352 -3.24 -29.28 7.54
C PHE A 352 -4.52 -29.88 6.97
N ASN A 353 -4.71 -31.19 7.15
CA ASN A 353 -5.89 -31.92 6.67
C ASN A 353 -7.12 -31.77 7.58
N ARG A 354 -6.97 -31.16 8.76
CA ARG A 354 -8.04 -30.99 9.74
C ARG A 354 -8.72 -32.31 10.11
N ASP A 355 -7.93 -33.38 10.26
CA ASP A 355 -8.45 -34.74 10.49
C ASP A 355 -8.92 -35.00 11.94
N GLY A 356 -8.67 -34.04 12.84
CA GLY A 356 -9.05 -34.12 14.25
C GLY A 356 -8.13 -34.98 15.12
N LYS A 357 -7.04 -35.53 14.58
CA LYS A 357 -6.10 -36.38 15.35
C LYS A 357 -5.34 -35.58 16.41
N ILE A 358 -4.94 -34.35 16.10
CA ILE A 358 -4.29 -33.42 17.03
C ILE A 358 -5.34 -32.41 17.48
N VAL A 359 -5.61 -32.39 18.78
CA VAL A 359 -6.67 -31.55 19.36
C VAL A 359 -6.15 -30.28 20.03
N LYS A 360 -4.84 -30.24 20.33
CA LYS A 360 -4.17 -29.06 20.92
C LYS A 360 -2.66 -29.12 20.73
N ILE A 361 -2.06 -27.96 20.54
CA ILE A 361 -0.60 -27.77 20.46
C ILE A 361 -0.20 -26.78 21.56
N GLU A 362 0.60 -27.22 22.53
CA GLU A 362 1.19 -26.34 23.53
C GLU A 362 2.67 -26.12 23.17
N VAL A 363 3.07 -24.88 22.98
CA VAL A 363 4.44 -24.49 22.61
C VAL A 363 5.03 -23.69 23.75
N PHE A 364 6.13 -24.18 24.31
CA PHE A 364 6.86 -23.51 25.37
C PHE A 364 7.99 -22.70 24.74
N ILE A 365 7.98 -21.40 24.98
CA ILE A 365 8.87 -20.43 24.33
C ILE A 365 9.86 -19.93 25.37
N GLY A 366 11.14 -20.21 25.14
CA GLY A 366 12.25 -19.63 25.89
C GLY A 366 12.43 -18.15 25.53
N ASN A 367 12.92 -17.37 26.50
CA ASN A 367 13.10 -15.91 26.35
C ASN A 367 13.92 -15.50 25.12
N ASN A 368 14.83 -16.35 24.64
CA ASN A 368 15.70 -16.07 23.49
C ASN A 368 14.95 -15.95 22.14
N TYR A 369 13.66 -16.33 22.09
CA TYR A 369 12.83 -16.25 20.88
C TYR A 369 11.95 -15.00 20.83
N LEU A 370 11.96 -14.18 21.89
CA LEU A 370 11.23 -12.92 21.95
C LEU A 370 12.24 -11.77 21.87
N THR A 371 12.52 -11.32 20.65
CA THR A 371 13.51 -10.25 20.39
C THR A 371 13.00 -8.88 20.83
N PHE A 372 11.68 -8.68 20.92
CA PHE A 372 11.06 -7.40 21.26
C PHE A 372 10.32 -7.49 22.59
N SER A 373 10.81 -6.72 23.57
CA SER A 373 10.26 -6.60 24.92
C SER A 373 9.10 -5.61 24.99
#